data_AF-W0ITV1-F1
#
_entry.id   AF-W0ITV1-F1
#
_cell.length_a   1.000
_cell.length_b   1.000
_cell.length_c   1.000
_cell.angle_alpha   90.00
_cell.angle_beta   90.00
_cell.angle_gamma   90.00
#
_symmetry.space_group_name_H-M   'P 1'
#
loop_
_entity.id
_entity.type
_entity.pdbx_description
1 polymer ?
#
loop_
_entity_poly.entity_id
_entity_poly.type
_entity_poly.pdbx_seq_one_letter_code
_entity_poly.pdbx_strand_id
1 'polypeptide(L)'
;MKILTEGHRYELANFEKKDAPGQVIQFIEKVPESPGSATLVTVNDGTTNEELARVLINRIQHLNGKFPCRENAIAITHFETGLMWLEKRTADRVARNVEGKATT
;
A
#
# COMPACT_ATOMS: atom_id res chain seq x y z
N MET A 1 9.92 -9.66 7.57
CA MET A 1 9.90 -8.23 7.25
C MET A 1 10.43 -7.48 8.46
N LYS A 2 11.28 -6.49 8.24
CA LYS A 2 11.76 -5.57 9.28
C LYS A 2 11.10 -4.21 9.07
N ILE A 3 10.65 -3.59 10.16
CA ILE A 3 10.12 -2.22 10.14
C ILE A 3 11.33 -1.29 10.25
N LEU A 4 11.49 -0.40 9.26
CA LEU A 4 12.53 0.65 9.27
C LEU A 4 11.97 1.97 9.78
N THR A 5 10.73 2.30 9.40
CA THR A 5 9.94 3.43 9.89
C THR A 5 8.51 2.96 10.04
N GLU A 6 7.95 3.07 11.24
CA GLU A 6 6.59 2.60 11.53
C GLU A 6 5.58 3.24 10.57
N GLY A 7 4.71 2.43 9.97
CA GLY A 7 3.69 2.87 9.01
C GLY A 7 4.20 3.26 7.62
N HIS A 8 5.51 3.48 7.43
CA HIS A 8 6.03 4.12 6.22
C HIS A 8 7.10 3.33 5.49
N ARG A 9 8.00 2.61 6.19
CA ARG A 9 9.16 1.99 5.53
C ARG A 9 9.46 0.60 6.07
N TYR A 10 9.58 -0.35 5.15
CA TYR A 10 9.72 -1.77 5.46
C TYR A 10 10.80 -2.41 4.59
N GLU A 11 11.58 -3.32 5.18
CA GLU A 11 12.52 -4.19 4.47
C GLU A 11 11.96 -5.62 4.44
N LEU A 12 11.75 -6.13 3.23
CA LEU A 12 11.26 -7.46 2.93
C LEU A 12 12.42 -8.45 2.86
N ALA A 13 12.24 -9.62 3.46
CA ALA A 13 13.25 -10.67 3.38
C ALA A 13 13.36 -11.21 1.94
N ASN A 14 14.58 -11.44 1.47
CA ASN A 14 14.82 -12.18 0.24
C ASN A 14 14.44 -13.65 0.42
N PHE A 15 13.97 -14.30 -0.65
CA PHE A 15 13.61 -15.72 -0.61
C PHE A 15 14.82 -16.63 -0.42
N GLU A 16 15.90 -16.39 -1.18
CA GLU A 16 17.10 -17.24 -1.17
C GLU A 16 18.23 -16.64 -0.32
N LYS A 17 18.63 -15.40 -0.61
CA LYS A 17 19.76 -14.73 0.07
C LYS A 17 19.32 -14.03 1.34
N LYS A 18 18.99 -14.82 2.37
CA LYS A 18 18.42 -14.32 3.65
C LYS A 18 19.33 -13.33 4.39
N ASP A 19 20.64 -13.44 4.21
CA ASP A 19 21.63 -12.58 4.87
C ASP A 19 21.98 -11.33 4.06
N ALA A 20 21.53 -11.23 2.80
CA ALA A 20 21.72 -10.04 1.98
C ALA A 20 20.64 -8.99 2.28
N PRO A 21 20.93 -7.68 2.06
CA PRO A 21 19.93 -6.63 2.17
C PRO A 21 18.65 -6.97 1.39
N GLY A 22 17.52 -6.77 2.05
CA GLY A 22 16.20 -7.07 1.51
C GLY A 22 15.71 -6.04 0.49
N GLN A 23 14.53 -6.29 -0.05
CA GLN A 23 13.82 -5.31 -0.89
C GLN A 23 13.12 -4.30 0.01
N VAL A 24 13.15 -3.02 -0.33
CA VAL A 24 12.54 -1.97 0.50
C VAL A 24 11.22 -1.51 -0.13
N ILE A 25 10.18 -1.40 0.70
CA ILE A 25 8.93 -0.72 0.36
C ILE A 25 8.86 0.56 1.19
N GLN A 26 8.67 1.69 0.51
CA GLN A 26 8.39 2.99 1.09
C GLN A 26 6.96 3.38 0.71
N PHE A 27 6.12 3.63 1.71
CA PHE A 27 4.83 4.29 1.55
C PHE A 27 5.00 5.79 1.69
N ILE A 28 4.11 6.54 1.04
CA ILE A 28 4.09 7.99 1.20
C ILE A 28 3.98 8.38 2.68
N GLU A 29 4.83 9.30 3.11
CA GLU A 29 4.84 9.86 4.46
C GLU A 29 4.61 11.36 4.37
N LYS A 30 3.53 11.81 5.02
CA LYS A 30 3.20 13.22 5.10
C LYS A 30 3.10 13.66 6.55
N VAL A 31 3.67 14.81 6.85
CA VAL A 31 3.63 15.43 8.18
C VAL A 31 3.07 16.85 8.08
N PRO A 32 2.54 17.44 9.16
CA PRO A 32 2.15 18.86 9.16
C PRO A 32 3.31 19.76 8.75
N GLU A 33 3.05 20.74 7.90
CA GLU A 33 4.06 21.73 7.47
C GLU A 33 4.68 22.50 8.65
N SER A 34 3.88 22.74 9.67
CA SER A 34 4.26 23.37 10.93
C SER A 34 3.42 22.82 12.08
N PRO A 35 3.86 22.96 13.35
CA PRO A 35 3.09 22.50 14.50
C PRO A 35 1.67 23.10 14.51
N GLY A 36 0.65 22.23 14.42
CA GLY A 36 -0.76 22.64 14.36
C GLY A 36 -1.31 22.95 12.96
N SER A 37 -0.50 22.83 11.90
CA SER A 37 -0.99 23.00 10.52
C SER A 37 -1.91 21.85 10.09
N ALA A 38 -3.02 22.20 9.45
CA ALA A 38 -3.90 21.22 8.78
C ALA A 38 -3.37 20.77 7.42
N THR A 39 -2.37 21.49 6.88
CA THR A 39 -1.71 21.19 5.62
C THR A 39 -0.59 20.19 5.87
N LEU A 40 -0.64 19.08 5.14
CA LEU A 40 0.39 18.05 5.19
C LEU A 40 1.36 18.20 4.01
N VAL A 41 2.66 18.14 4.30
CA VAL A 41 3.73 18.11 3.30
C VAL A 41 4.33 16.70 3.24
N THR A 42 4.68 16.26 2.04
CA THR A 42 5.38 14.98 1.86
C THR A 42 6.82 15.12 2.32
N VAL A 43 7.24 14.26 3.24
CA VAL A 43 8.65 14.19 3.72
C VAL A 43 9.39 13.02 3.11
N ASN A 44 8.69 11.91 2.85
CA ASN A 44 9.21 10.79 2.08
C ASN A 44 8.18 10.42 1.02
N ASP A 45 8.56 10.52 -0.24
CA ASP A 45 7.73 10.02 -1.33
C ASP A 45 7.70 8.49 -1.32
N GLY A 46 6.63 7.90 -1.87
CA GLY A 46 6.45 6.46 -1.83
C GLY A 46 5.16 5.98 -2.45
N THR A 47 4.92 4.70 -2.32
CA THR A 47 3.73 4.04 -2.86
C THR A 47 2.50 4.21 -1.95
N THR A 48 1.36 3.69 -2.40
CA THR A 48 0.10 3.65 -1.66
C THR A 48 -0.33 2.22 -1.38
N ASN A 49 -1.30 2.05 -0.47
CA ASN A 49 -1.88 0.73 -0.20
C ASN A 49 -2.57 0.17 -1.44
N GLU A 50 -3.26 1.04 -2.17
CA GLU A 50 -3.98 0.74 -3.40
C GLU A 50 -3.03 0.21 -4.48
N GLU A 51 -1.87 0.86 -4.66
CA GLU A 51 -0.90 0.45 -5.69
C GLU A 51 -0.25 -0.90 -5.35
N LEU A 52 0.11 -1.11 -4.07
CA LEU A 52 0.66 -2.41 -3.66
C LEU A 52 -0.38 -3.53 -3.77
N ALA A 53 -1.66 -3.24 -3.48
CA ALA A 53 -2.75 -4.20 -3.69
C ALA A 53 -2.90 -4.56 -5.18
N ARG A 54 -2.81 -3.59 -6.10
CA ARG A 54 -2.82 -3.86 -7.56
C ARG A 54 -1.67 -4.75 -7.99
N VAL A 55 -0.46 -4.53 -7.47
CA VAL A 55 0.70 -5.39 -7.74
C VAL A 55 0.43 -6.83 -7.30
N LEU A 56 -0.12 -7.03 -6.10
CA LEU A 56 -0.45 -8.36 -5.60
C LEU A 56 -1.55 -9.06 -6.42
N ILE A 57 -2.61 -8.33 -6.77
CA ILE A 57 -3.68 -8.83 -7.65
C ILE A 57 -3.09 -9.29 -8.99
N ASN A 58 -2.34 -8.42 -9.66
CA ASN A 58 -1.72 -8.73 -10.96
C ASN A 58 -0.79 -9.95 -10.87
N ARG A 59 0.05 -10.02 -9.83
CA ARG A 59 0.97 -11.13 -9.62
C ARG A 59 0.24 -12.47 -9.45
N ILE A 60 -0.82 -12.49 -8.63
CA ILE A 60 -1.56 -13.74 -8.36
C ILE A 60 -2.43 -14.12 -9.56
N GLN A 61 -3.02 -13.17 -10.27
CA GLN A 61 -3.72 -13.44 -11.54
C GLN A 61 -2.79 -14.10 -12.56
N HIS A 62 -1.57 -13.59 -12.72
CA HIS A 62 -0.56 -14.20 -13.60
C HIS A 62 -0.20 -15.63 -13.16
N LEU A 63 -0.02 -15.86 -11.86
CA LEU A 63 0.26 -17.19 -11.33
C LEU A 63 -0.92 -18.14 -11.53
N ASN A 64 -2.14 -17.68 -11.28
CA ASN A 64 -3.35 -18.48 -11.44
C ASN A 64 -3.63 -18.83 -12.91
N GLY A 65 -3.27 -17.94 -13.85
CA GLY A 65 -3.34 -18.24 -15.28
C GLY A 65 -2.37 -19.35 -15.72
N LYS A 66 -1.21 -19.45 -15.06
CA LYS A 66 -0.22 -20.51 -15.35
C LYS A 66 -0.48 -21.81 -14.58
N PHE A 67 -0.89 -21.67 -13.32
CA PHE A 67 -1.10 -22.75 -12.36
C PHE A 67 -2.39 -22.50 -11.60
N PRO A 68 -3.55 -22.86 -12.19
CA PRO A 68 -4.84 -22.59 -11.59
C PRO A 68 -5.03 -23.35 -10.28
N CYS A 69 -5.44 -22.65 -9.22
CA CYS A 69 -5.90 -23.28 -7.99
C CYS A 69 -6.99 -22.45 -7.30
N ARG A 70 -7.75 -23.11 -6.41
CA ARG A 70 -8.87 -22.49 -5.69
C ARG A 70 -8.38 -21.38 -4.76
N GLU A 71 -7.25 -21.60 -4.10
CA GLU A 71 -6.65 -20.68 -3.14
C GLU A 71 -6.23 -19.36 -3.81
N ASN A 72 -5.66 -19.44 -5.02
CA ASN A 72 -5.31 -18.25 -5.80
C ASN A 72 -6.56 -17.44 -6.17
N ALA A 73 -7.64 -18.10 -6.61
CA ALA A 73 -8.89 -17.42 -6.95
C ALA A 73 -9.52 -16.72 -5.73
N ILE A 74 -9.50 -17.39 -4.56
CA ILE A 74 -9.95 -16.81 -3.29
C ILE A 74 -9.09 -15.61 -2.90
N ALA A 75 -7.75 -15.72 -2.98
CA ALA A 75 -6.84 -14.63 -2.66
C ALA A 75 -7.07 -13.40 -3.54
N ILE A 76 -7.22 -13.59 -4.86
CA ILE A 76 -7.55 -12.51 -5.81
C ILE A 76 -8.83 -11.79 -5.37
N THR A 77 -9.89 -12.54 -5.07
CA THR A 77 -11.19 -11.98 -4.65
C THR A 77 -11.05 -11.09 -3.41
N HIS A 78 -10.28 -11.54 -2.41
CA HIS A 78 -10.08 -10.77 -1.19
C HIS A 78 -9.22 -9.53 -1.40
N PHE A 79 -8.17 -9.60 -2.22
CA PHE A 79 -7.37 -8.43 -2.56
C PHE A 79 -8.18 -7.40 -3.35
N GLU A 80 -8.99 -7.82 -4.33
CA GLU A 80 -9.89 -6.95 -5.08
C GLU A 80 -10.95 -6.31 -4.17
N THR A 81 -11.50 -7.06 -3.23
CA THR A 81 -12.44 -6.53 -2.22
C THR A 81 -11.77 -5.47 -1.34
N GLY A 82 -10.55 -5.74 -0.87
CA GLY A 82 -9.77 -4.76 -0.09
C GLY A 82 -9.49 -3.49 -0.89
N LEU A 83 -9.06 -3.64 -2.15
CA LEU A 83 -8.82 -2.51 -3.05
C LEU A 83 -10.09 -1.67 -3.27
N MET A 84 -11.24 -2.30 -3.50
CA MET A 84 -12.52 -1.61 -3.64
C MET A 84 -12.87 -0.74 -2.41
N TRP A 85 -12.61 -1.22 -1.19
CA TRP A 85 -12.85 -0.43 0.02
C TRP A 85 -11.88 0.75 0.16
N LEU A 86 -10.61 0.57 -0.23
CA LEU A 86 -9.61 1.64 -0.23
C LEU A 86 -9.98 2.74 -1.23
N GLU A 87 -10.34 2.35 -2.46
CA GLU A 87 -10.78 3.26 -3.51
C GLU A 87 -12.06 4.00 -3.11
N LYS A 88 -13.05 3.30 -2.55
CA LYS A 88 -14.26 3.92 -2.02
C LYS A 88 -13.95 4.99 -0.99
N ARG A 89 -13.06 4.70 -0.03
CA ARG A 89 -12.64 5.67 0.99
C ARG A 89 -12.01 6.92 0.35
N THR A 90 -11.19 6.74 -0.68
CA THR A 90 -10.57 7.84 -1.43
C THR A 90 -11.63 8.67 -2.18
N ALA A 91 -12.54 8.02 -2.89
CA ALA A 91 -13.65 8.68 -3.59
C ALA A 91 -14.55 9.47 -2.62
N ASP A 92 -14.88 8.89 -1.46
CA ASP A 92 -15.66 9.54 -0.39
C ASP A 92 -14.94 10.78 0.19
N ARG A 93 -13.61 10.83 0.14
CA ARG A 93 -12.82 12.00 0.56
C ARG A 93 -12.74 13.06 -0.53
N VAL A 94 -12.60 12.66 -1.80
CA VAL A 94 -12.62 13.57 -2.95
C VAL A 94 -13.99 14.25 -3.06
N ALA A 95 -15.08 13.50 -2.95
CA ALA A 95 -16.45 14.04 -2.99
C ALA A 95 -16.73 15.07 -1.89
N ARG A 96 -16.01 14.98 -0.75
CA ARG A 96 -16.09 15.93 0.37
C ARG A 96 -15.08 17.08 0.27
N ASN A 97 -14.25 17.16 -0.78
CA ASN A 97 -13.16 18.15 -0.93
C ASN A 97 -12.14 18.16 0.25
N VAL A 98 -11.87 16.99 0.84
CA VAL A 98 -10.95 16.83 2.00
C VAL A 98 -9.68 16.03 1.66
N GLU A 99 -9.30 15.99 0.38
CA GLU A 99 -8.07 15.33 -0.03
C GLU A 99 -6.84 16.09 0.51
N GLY A 100 -5.95 15.39 1.21
CA GLY A 100 -4.75 16.00 1.82
C GLY A 100 -4.98 16.80 3.10
N LYS A 101 -6.21 16.95 3.59
CA LYS A 101 -6.53 17.62 4.86
C LYS A 101 -6.71 16.58 5.98
N ALA A 102 -6.15 16.87 7.15
CA ALA A 102 -6.44 16.15 8.38
C ALA A 102 -7.83 16.57 8.89
N THR A 103 -8.90 16.00 8.32
CA THR A 103 -10.23 16.11 8.92
C THR A 103 -10.45 14.90 9.81
N THR A 104 -10.56 15.17 11.11
CA THR A 104 -11.03 14.26 12.17
C THR A 104 -12.44 13.76 11.89
#